data_AF-A0ABD7TR11-F1
#
_entry.id   AF-A0ABD7TR11-F1
#
_cell.length_a   1.000
_cell.length_b   1.000
_cell.length_c   1.000
_cell.angle_alpha   90.00
_cell.angle_beta   90.00
_cell.angle_gamma   90.00
#
_symmetry.space_group_name_H-M   'P 1'
#
loop_
_entity.id
_entity.type
_entity.pdbx_description
1 polymer ?
#
loop_
_entity_poly.entity_id
_entity_poly.type
_entity_poly.pdbx_seq_one_letter_code
_entity_poly.pdbx_strand_id
1 'polypeptide(L)' 'MKTLRENSLSIIIILFAILLGFFLQHFFNLPLIAGAFIGVLLGVFGGFLIQMIKGKQPQSRNSKEKEE' A
#
# COMPACT_ATOMS: atom_id res chain seq x y z
N MET A 1 -1.07 -11.41 21.06
CA MET A 1 -1.86 -11.08 19.85
C MET A 1 -1.08 -10.07 19.00
N LYS A 2 -0.16 -10.53 18.12
CA LYS A 2 0.76 -9.63 17.36
C LYS A 2 0.51 -9.58 15.85
N THR A 3 -0.34 -10.47 15.35
CA THR A 3 -0.62 -10.66 13.92
C THR A 3 -1.45 -9.52 13.31
N LEU A 4 -2.15 -8.72 14.13
CA LEU A 4 -3.03 -7.65 13.65
C LEU A 4 -2.27 -6.42 13.12
N ARG A 5 -1.04 -6.15 13.60
CA ARG A 5 -0.23 -5.00 13.17
C ARG A 5 0.53 -5.21 11.86
N GLU A 6 0.75 -6.46 11.45
CA GLU A 6 1.49 -6.77 10.22
C GLU A 6 0.68 -6.49 8.95
N ASN A 7 -0.66 -6.52 9.04
CA ASN A 7 -1.54 -6.24 7.91
C ASN A 7 -1.84 -4.74 7.70
N SER A 8 -1.53 -3.89 8.69
CA SER A 8 -1.74 -2.44 8.60
C SER A 8 -0.91 -1.81 7.49
N LEU A 9 0.30 -2.32 7.24
CA LEU A 9 1.17 -1.81 6.18
C LEU A 9 0.53 -2.01 4.79
N SER A 10 -0.01 -3.21 4.53
CA SER A 10 -0.71 -3.50 3.27
C SER A 10 -1.95 -2.61 3.12
N ILE A 11 -2.73 -2.44 4.18
CA ILE A 11 -3.92 -1.56 4.16
C ILE A 11 -3.56 -0.11 3.83
N ILE A 12 -2.48 0.41 4.43
CA ILE A 12 -2.03 1.79 4.23
C ILE A 12 -1.64 2.03 2.78
N ILE A 13 -0.97 1.06 2.16
CA ILE A 13 -0.51 1.17 0.77
C ILE A 13 -1.70 1.12 -0.19
N ILE A 14 -2.69 0.27 0.07
CA ILE A 14 -3.94 0.24 -0.70
C ILE A 14 -4.64 1.60 -0.60
N LEU A 15 -4.76 2.16 0.62
CA LEU A 15 -5.36 3.48 0.83
C LEU A 15 -4.61 4.58 0.08
N PHE A 16 -3.28 4.53 0.13
CA PHE A 16 -2.40 5.49 -0.54
C PHE A 16 -2.56 5.41 -2.05
N ALA A 17 -2.63 4.21 -2.64
CA ALA A 17 -2.82 4.01 -4.07
C ALA A 17 -4.17 4.57 -4.57
N ILE A 18 -5.24 4.39 -3.79
CA ILE A 18 -6.57 4.95 -4.11
C ILE A 18 -6.52 6.49 -4.08
N LEU A 19 -5.93 7.06 -3.03
CA LEU A 19 -5.78 8.51 -2.90
C LEU A 19 -4.93 9.10 -4.03
N LEU A 20 -3.81 8.45 -4.39
CA LEU A 20 -2.93 8.89 -5.46
C LEU A 20 -3.62 8.83 -6.83
N GLY A 21 -4.39 7.77 -7.08
CA GLY A 21 -5.19 7.64 -8.30
C GLY A 21 -6.22 8.77 -8.41
N PHE A 22 -6.91 9.09 -7.32
CA PHE A 22 -7.89 10.18 -7.28
C PHE A 22 -7.22 11.55 -7.44
N PHE A 23 -6.04 11.74 -6.82
CA PHE A 23 -5.27 12.97 -6.91
C PHE A 23 -4.77 13.23 -8.33
N LEU A 24 -4.22 12.22 -9.01
CA LEU A 24 -3.82 12.31 -10.42
C LEU A 24 -5.02 12.57 -11.33
N GLN A 25 -6.15 11.92 -11.06
CA GLN A 25 -7.37 12.13 -11.84
C GLN A 25 -7.86 13.58 -11.76
N HIS A 26 -7.82 14.17 -10.56
CA HIS A 26 -8.18 15.57 -10.34
C HIS A 26 -7.19 16.53 -11.02
N PHE A 27 -5.89 16.29 -10.88
CA PHE A 27 -4.86 17.20 -11.40
C PHE A 27 -4.79 17.23 -12.94
N PHE A 28 -4.96 16.08 -13.58
CA PHE A 28 -4.86 15.94 -15.03
C PHE A 28 -6.22 15.98 -15.75
N ASN A 29 -7.34 16.19 -15.03
CA ASN A 29 -8.70 16.09 -15.57
C ASN A 29 -8.93 14.79 -16.38
N LEU A 30 -8.30 13.71 -15.94
CA LEU A 30 -8.36 12.43 -16.63
C LEU A 30 -9.76 11.81 -16.43
N PRO A 31 -10.30 11.12 -17.45
CA PRO A 31 -11.53 10.37 -17.29
C PRO A 31 -11.37 9.30 -16.20
N LEU A 32 -12.46 8.99 -15.50
CA LEU A 32 -12.49 8.01 -14.38
C LEU A 32 -11.79 6.69 -14.71
N ILE A 33 -11.91 6.23 -15.96
CA ILE A 33 -11.27 4.99 -16.43
C ILE A 33 -9.74 5.07 -16.41
N ALA A 34 -9.16 6.24 -16.70
CA ALA A 34 -7.71 6.44 -16.67
C ALA A 34 -7.20 6.50 -15.22
N GLY A 35 -7.96 7.10 -14.31
CA GLY A 35 -7.68 7.04 -12.88
C GLY A 35 -7.68 5.59 -12.34
N ALA A 36 -8.65 4.78 -12.77
CA ALA A 36 -8.71 3.36 -12.41
C ALA A 36 -7.51 2.56 -12.98
N PHE A 37 -7.14 2.78 -14.24
CA PHE A 37 -5.97 2.15 -14.85
C PHE A 37 -4.67 2.49 -14.12
N ILE A 38 -4.45 3.78 -13.84
CA ILE A 38 -3.28 4.26 -13.10
C ILE A 38 -3.29 3.72 -11.67
N GLY A 39 -4.45 3.69 -11.00
CA GLY A 39 -4.61 3.13 -9.67
C GLY A 39 -4.26 1.65 -9.60
N VAL A 40 -4.69 0.86 -10.59
CA VAL A 40 -4.33 -0.57 -10.69
C VAL A 40 -2.82 -0.73 -10.94
N LEU A 41 -2.25 0.04 -11.87
CA LEU A 41 -0.80 0.04 -12.15
C LEU A 41 0.03 0.38 -10.90
N LEU A 42 -0.35 1.44 -10.17
CA LEU A 42 0.31 1.85 -8.93
C LEU A 42 0.11 0.83 -7.81
N GLY A 43 -1.06 0.21 -7.72
CA GLY A 43 -1.34 -0.84 -6.73
C GLY A 43 -0.52 -2.11 -6.97
N VAL A 44 -0.43 -2.57 -8.23
CA VAL A 44 0.42 -3.70 -8.61
C VAL A 44 1.89 -3.37 -8.39
N PHE A 45 2.33 -2.18 -8.77
CA PHE A 45 3.71 -1.74 -8.57
C PHE A 45 4.06 -1.62 -7.07
N GLY A 46 3.20 -1.01 -6.26
CA GLY A 46 3.35 -0.93 -4.81
C GLY A 46 3.37 -2.31 -4.15
N GLY A 47 2.45 -3.19 -4.54
CA GLY A 47 2.41 -4.59 -4.11
C GLY A 47 3.70 -5.34 -4.45
N PHE A 48 4.22 -5.13 -5.64
CA PHE A 48 5.49 -5.70 -6.11
C PHE A 48 6.68 -5.16 -5.31
N LEU A 49 6.75 -3.85 -5.05
CA LEU A 49 7.79 -3.25 -4.20
C LEU A 49 7.80 -3.86 -2.80
N ILE A 50 6.63 -4.02 -2.17
CA ILE A 50 6.52 -4.63 -0.84
C ILE A 50 7.05 -6.06 -0.87
N GLN A 51 6.64 -6.86 -1.85
CA GLN A 51 7.13 -8.23 -1.98
C GLN A 51 8.63 -8.29 -2.20
N MET A 52 9.17 -7.39 -3.03
CA MET A 52 10.61 -7.30 -3.28
C MET A 52 11.40 -6.93 -2.00
N ILE A 53 10.90 -5.97 -1.21
CA ILE A 53 11.53 -5.56 0.05
C ILE A 53 11.38 -6.67 1.10
N LYS A 54 10.21 -7.27 1.21
CA LYS A 54 9.90 -8.35 2.17
C LYS A 54 10.66 -9.64 1.84
N GLY A 55 10.95 -9.90 0.56
CA GLY A 55 11.79 -11.02 0.12
C GLY A 55 13.27 -10.90 0.54
N LYS A 56 13.75 -9.70 0.87
CA LYS A 56 15.09 -9.47 1.44
C LYS A 56 15.12 -9.41 2.96
N GLN A 57 13.97 -9.34 3.62
CA GLN A 57 13.89 -9.21 5.07
C GLN A 57 13.49 -10.56 5.68
N PRO A 58 14.43 -11.36 6.22
CA PRO A 58 14.06 -12.52 7.03
C PRO A 58 13.29 -11.99 8.23
N GLN A 59 11.98 -12.22 8.22
CA GLN A 59 11.04 -12.16 9.33
C GLN A 59 11.58 -11.51 10.61
N SER A 60 11.75 -10.18 10.61
CA SER A 60 12.02 -9.46 11.85
C SER A 60 10.70 -9.28 12.59
N ARG A 61 10.35 -10.32 13.35
CA ARG A 61 9.47 -10.22 14.52
C ARG A 61 10.09 -9.20 15.49
N ASN A 62 9.60 -7.97 15.51
CA ASN A 62 9.27 -7.23 16.74
C ASN A 62 8.73 -5.84 16.38
N SER A 63 7.55 -5.46 16.86
CA SER A 63 7.56 -4.86 18.20
C SER A 63 6.49 -5.45 19.11
N LYS A 64 6.95 -6.01 20.23
CA LYS A 64 6.30 -6.01 21.55
C LYS A 64 5.91 -4.54 21.87
N GLU A 65 4.66 -4.28 22.23
CA GLU A 65 4.22 -4.19 23.64
C GLU A 65 4.49 -2.78 24.18
N LYS A 66 3.41 -2.04 24.44
CA LYS A 66 3.15 -1.32 25.68
C LYS A 66 1.63 -1.43 25.90
N GLU A 67 1.11 -2.20 26.87
CA GLU A 67 1.11 -1.93 28.32
C GLU A 67 0.38 -0.59 28.58
N GLU A 68 -0.71 -0.49 29.33
CA GLU A 68 -1.38 -1.32 30.35
C GLU A 68 -2.89 -1.08 30.30
#